data_AF-A0A097QWD0-F1
#
_entry.id   AF-A0A097QWD0-F1
#
_cell.length_a   1.000
_cell.length_b   1.000
_cell.length_c   1.000
_cell.angle_alpha   90.00
_cell.angle_beta   90.00
_cell.angle_gamma   90.00
#
_symmetry.space_group_name_H-M   'P 1'
#
loop_
_entity.id
_entity.type
_entity.pdbx_description
1 polymer ?
#
loop_
_entity_poly.entity_id
_entity_poly.type
_entity_poly.pdbx_seq_one_letter_code
_entity_poly.pdbx_strand_id
1 'polypeptide(L)'
;MDVVTMEQRRARFAYERVLEVATLSIKDSKGNEKGPEVGSKYRSYVKSAPVLILTNGLGQALAFYQSKIKAEAEITGPGEEEPANGRVPFTRLPDEIKKKMEASGEFSADRLAYSYLYKHIAEWLSEMGLTDGNDPLKTYAEKNALEAILLTEETIALLNWLRRFADAMLKEDETSGD
;
A
#
# COMPACT_ATOMS: atom_id res chain seq x y z
N MET A 1 -19.61 10.79 24.68
CA MET A 1 -19.13 10.68 23.29
C MET A 1 -17.75 10.10 23.40
N ASP A 2 -17.56 8.83 23.03
CA ASP A 2 -16.26 8.18 23.17
C ASP A 2 -15.27 8.84 22.19
N VAL A 3 -14.36 9.66 22.74
CA VAL A 3 -13.35 10.35 21.96
C VAL A 3 -12.29 9.32 21.58
N VAL A 4 -12.31 8.87 20.32
CA VAL A 4 -11.27 8.00 19.77
C VAL A 4 -10.06 8.86 19.42
N THR A 5 -8.90 8.52 19.97
CA THR A 5 -7.66 9.25 19.68
C THR A 5 -7.15 8.95 18.27
N MET A 6 -6.30 9.83 17.73
CA MET A 6 -5.65 9.58 16.44
C MET A 6 -4.81 8.30 16.43
N GLU A 7 -4.12 8.00 17.54
CA GLU A 7 -3.37 6.75 17.69
C GLU A 7 -4.29 5.53 17.65
N GLN A 8 -5.46 5.58 18.30
CA GLN A 8 -6.44 4.49 18.24
C GLN A 8 -6.99 4.30 16.81
N ARG A 9 -7.23 5.38 16.07
CA ARG A 9 -7.64 5.30 14.66
C ARG A 9 -6.56 4.65 13.79
N ARG A 10 -5.31 5.09 13.90
CA ARG A 10 -4.16 4.53 13.19
C ARG A 10 -3.97 3.05 13.50
N ALA A 11 -4.02 2.68 14.79
CA ALA A 11 -3.89 1.31 15.23
C ALA A 11 -5.00 0.41 14.65
N ARG A 12 -6.26 0.85 14.71
CA ARG A 12 -7.40 0.11 14.13
C ARG A 12 -7.23 -0.08 12.63
N PHE A 13 -6.97 1.00 11.88
CA PHE A 13 -6.79 0.93 10.44
C PHE A 13 -5.62 -0.01 10.07
N ALA A 14 -4.47 0.15 10.74
CA ALA A 14 -3.31 -0.67 10.47
C ALA A 14 -3.55 -2.15 10.78
N TYR A 15 -4.25 -2.47 11.87
CA TYR A 15 -4.64 -3.84 12.20
C TYR A 15 -5.49 -4.46 11.09
N GLU A 16 -6.53 -3.76 10.63
CA GLU A 16 -7.43 -4.26 9.58
C GLU A 16 -6.69 -4.49 8.25
N ARG A 17 -5.83 -3.55 7.84
CA ARG A 17 -5.06 -3.67 6.59
C ARG A 17 -4.00 -4.77 6.65
N VAL A 18 -3.38 -5.01 7.81
CA VAL A 18 -2.45 -6.14 7.96
C VAL A 18 -3.21 -7.46 8.02
N LEU A 19 -4.40 -7.49 8.63
CA LEU A 19 -5.28 -8.67 8.62
C LEU A 19 -5.72 -9.04 7.19
N GLU A 20 -6.05 -8.05 6.37
CA GLU A 20 -6.33 -8.24 4.94
C GLU A 20 -5.18 -8.97 4.24
N VAL A 21 -3.93 -8.55 4.48
CA VAL A 21 -2.74 -9.19 3.89
C VAL A 21 -2.47 -10.58 4.49
N ALA A 22 -2.71 -10.76 5.79
CA ALA A 22 -2.49 -12.04 6.48
C ALA A 22 -3.47 -13.14 6.04
N THR A 23 -4.64 -12.75 5.54
CA THR A 23 -5.73 -13.66 5.15
C THR A 23 -5.84 -13.84 3.64
N LEU A 24 -4.87 -13.34 2.87
CA LEU A 24 -4.83 -13.49 1.42
C LEU A 24 -4.86 -14.96 1.02
N SER A 25 -5.89 -15.32 0.27
CA SER A 25 -5.99 -16.60 -0.41
C SER A 25 -5.62 -16.39 -1.87
N ILE A 26 -4.35 -16.63 -2.20
CA ILE A 26 -3.81 -16.40 -3.54
C ILE A 26 -3.12 -17.67 -3.98
N LYS A 27 -3.48 -18.18 -5.15
CA LYS A 27 -2.85 -19.37 -5.73
C LYS A 27 -2.15 -19.03 -7.03
N ASP A 28 -1.02 -19.67 -7.27
CA ASP A 28 -0.39 -19.61 -8.58
C ASP A 28 -1.12 -20.51 -9.59
N SER A 29 -0.68 -20.48 -10.85
CA SER A 29 -1.21 -21.32 -11.93
C SER A 29 -1.08 -22.83 -11.67
N LYS A 30 -0.27 -23.25 -10.69
CA LYS A 30 -0.06 -24.63 -10.26
C LYS A 30 -0.88 -24.99 -9.02
N GLY A 31 -1.66 -24.05 -8.47
CA GLY A 31 -2.48 -24.23 -7.29
C GLY A 31 -1.74 -24.12 -5.95
N ASN A 32 -0.47 -23.70 -5.94
CA ASN A 32 0.29 -23.50 -4.71
C ASN A 32 -0.19 -22.25 -3.98
N GLU A 33 -0.32 -22.32 -2.66
CA GLU A 33 -0.68 -21.15 -1.85
C GLU A 33 0.47 -20.15 -1.80
N LYS A 34 0.16 -18.91 -2.20
CA LYS A 34 1.11 -17.79 -2.35
C LYS A 34 0.80 -16.61 -1.43
N GLY A 35 -0.34 -16.62 -0.73
CA GLY A 35 -0.67 -15.61 0.28
C GLY A 35 0.45 -15.32 1.29
N PRO A 36 1.09 -16.35 1.90
CA PRO A 36 2.20 -16.16 2.83
C PRO A 36 3.42 -15.48 2.20
N GLU A 37 3.72 -15.76 0.93
CA GLU A 37 4.83 -15.14 0.20
C GLU A 37 4.58 -13.64 -0.01
N VAL A 38 3.35 -13.27 -0.39
CA VAL A 38 2.93 -11.85 -0.48
C VAL A 38 3.03 -11.17 0.87
N GLY A 39 2.57 -11.81 1.94
CA GLY A 39 2.65 -11.29 3.31
C GLY A 39 4.08 -11.03 3.77
N SER A 40 5.00 -11.95 3.48
CA SER A 40 6.43 -11.81 3.79
C SER A 40 7.07 -10.59 3.08
N LYS A 41 6.78 -10.41 1.78
CA LYS A 41 7.22 -9.23 1.02
C LYS A 41 6.61 -7.93 1.58
N TYR A 42 5.30 -7.93 1.83
CA TYR A 42 4.61 -6.77 2.41
C TYR A 42 5.23 -6.35 3.75
N ARG A 43 5.48 -7.32 4.65
CA ARG A 43 6.17 -7.09 5.93
C ARG A 43 7.52 -6.41 5.73
N SER A 44 8.32 -6.88 4.77
CA SER A 44 9.63 -6.30 4.47
C SER A 44 9.52 -4.85 3.98
N TYR A 45 8.50 -4.52 3.18
CA TYR A 45 8.31 -3.18 2.65
C TYR A 45 7.79 -2.20 3.70
N VAL A 46 6.81 -2.58 4.53
CA VAL A 46 6.34 -1.68 5.61
C VAL A 46 7.43 -1.40 6.64
N LYS A 47 8.37 -2.34 6.85
CA LYS A 47 9.53 -2.13 7.75
C LYS A 47 10.51 -1.10 7.20
N SER A 48 10.76 -1.14 5.89
CA SER A 48 11.73 -0.25 5.23
C SER A 48 11.14 1.10 4.79
N ALA A 49 9.82 1.18 4.58
CA ALA A 49 9.13 2.36 4.07
C ALA A 49 9.35 3.65 4.87
N PRO A 50 9.28 3.68 6.23
CA PRO A 50 9.56 4.89 7.00
C PRO A 50 10.95 5.47 6.71
N VAL A 51 11.96 4.60 6.64
CA VAL A 51 13.35 5.02 6.36
C VAL A 51 13.45 5.55 4.94
N LEU A 52 12.86 4.86 3.96
CA LEU A 52 12.85 5.31 2.57
C LEU A 52 12.25 6.72 2.41
N ILE A 53 11.16 7.00 3.13
CA ILE A 53 10.51 8.32 3.12
C ILE A 53 11.38 9.37 3.81
N LEU A 54 12.02 9.04 4.94
CA LEU A 54 12.90 9.97 5.65
C LEU A 54 14.15 10.33 4.86
N THR A 55 14.70 9.40 4.06
CA THR A 55 15.94 9.64 3.29
C THR A 55 15.66 10.31 1.95
N ASN A 56 14.58 9.94 1.26
CA ASN A 56 14.33 10.33 -0.14
C ASN A 56 13.10 11.24 -0.30
N GLY A 57 12.30 11.41 0.74
CA GLY A 57 11.01 12.11 0.69
C GLY A 57 9.86 11.22 0.25
N LEU A 58 8.64 11.63 0.61
CA LEU A 58 7.41 10.88 0.33
C LEU A 58 7.16 10.73 -1.18
N GLY A 59 7.31 11.81 -1.95
CA GLY A 59 7.07 11.78 -3.41
C GLY A 59 7.92 10.73 -4.14
N GLN A 60 9.22 10.65 -3.81
CA GLN A 60 10.10 9.65 -4.42
C GLN A 60 9.74 8.22 -3.99
N ALA A 61 9.39 8.02 -2.72
CA ALA A 61 8.96 6.72 -2.22
C ALA A 61 7.67 6.24 -2.92
N LEU A 62 6.67 7.12 -3.07
CA LEU A 62 5.43 6.81 -3.76
C LEU A 62 5.66 6.50 -5.24
N ALA A 63 6.48 7.29 -5.94
CA ALA A 63 6.86 7.02 -7.34
C ALA A 63 7.60 5.68 -7.48
N PHE A 64 8.49 5.37 -6.54
CA PHE A 64 9.17 4.08 -6.49
C PHE A 64 8.18 2.92 -6.32
N TYR A 65 7.19 3.04 -5.41
CA TYR A 65 6.16 2.02 -5.25
C TYR A 65 5.33 1.82 -6.52
N GLN A 66 4.90 2.90 -7.18
CA GLN A 66 4.20 2.81 -8.48
C GLN A 66 5.06 2.09 -9.54
N SER A 67 6.36 2.36 -9.59
CA SER A 67 7.28 1.69 -10.53
C SER A 67 7.36 0.18 -10.29
N LYS A 68 7.31 -0.25 -9.02
CA LYS A 68 7.36 -1.67 -8.64
C LYS A 68 6.05 -2.40 -8.92
N ILE A 69 4.91 -1.71 -8.79
CA ILE A 69 3.59 -2.23 -9.20
C ILE A 69 3.56 -2.48 -10.71
N LYS A 70 4.34 -1.70 -11.48
CA LYS A 70 4.26 -1.61 -12.95
C LYS A 70 2.84 -1.23 -13.38
N ALA A 71 2.30 -0.18 -12.78
CA ALA A 71 1.01 0.36 -13.17
C ALA A 71 1.12 0.93 -14.59
N GLU A 72 0.66 0.17 -15.58
CA GLU A 72 0.52 0.65 -16.97
C GLU A 72 -0.64 1.64 -17.13
N ALA A 73 -1.54 1.62 -16.14
CA ALA A 73 -2.68 2.49 -16.00
C ALA A 73 -2.37 3.61 -15.01
N GLU A 74 -2.91 4.81 -15.25
CA GLU A 74 -2.85 5.93 -14.32
C GLU A 74 -3.58 5.54 -13.01
N ILE A 75 -2.91 5.68 -11.87
CA ILE A 75 -3.53 5.44 -10.57
C ILE A 75 -4.35 6.67 -10.18
N THR A 76 -5.59 6.44 -9.74
CA THR A 76 -6.55 7.51 -9.48
C THR A 76 -7.28 7.29 -8.16
N GLY A 77 -8.03 8.31 -7.74
CA GLY A 77 -9.00 8.20 -6.67
C GLY A 77 -10.26 7.39 -7.00
N PRO A 78 -10.98 6.82 -6.01
CA PRO A 78 -12.23 6.11 -6.24
C PRO A 78 -13.40 7.03 -6.67
N GLY A 79 -13.26 8.34 -6.51
CA GLY A 79 -14.28 9.35 -6.86
C GLY A 79 -13.98 10.19 -8.10
N GLU A 80 -12.83 9.97 -8.75
CA GLU A 80 -12.56 10.56 -10.07
C GLU A 80 -13.48 9.87 -11.10
N GLU A 81 -14.10 10.64 -12.03
CA GLU A 81 -15.09 10.17 -13.01
C GLU A 81 -14.73 8.79 -13.59
N GLU A 82 -15.75 7.92 -13.77
CA GLU A 82 -15.66 6.50 -14.20
C GLU A 82 -14.44 6.17 -15.07
N PRO A 83 -13.82 4.97 -14.91
CA PRO A 83 -12.53 4.63 -15.51
C PRO A 83 -12.59 4.65 -17.04
N ALA A 84 -12.42 5.84 -17.61
CA ALA A 84 -12.13 6.04 -19.01
C ALA A 84 -10.68 5.61 -19.23
N ASN A 85 -10.49 4.65 -20.16
CA ASN A 85 -9.21 4.27 -20.77
C ASN A 85 -7.99 4.27 -19.83
N GLY A 86 -7.80 3.18 -19.09
CA GLY A 86 -6.53 2.91 -18.43
C GLY A 86 -6.31 3.71 -17.15
N ARG A 87 -7.36 4.04 -16.41
CA ARG A 87 -7.30 4.51 -15.03
C ARG A 87 -7.70 3.41 -14.06
N VAL A 88 -6.98 3.29 -12.94
CA VAL A 88 -7.26 2.31 -11.90
C VAL A 88 -7.33 3.01 -10.54
N PRO A 89 -8.47 2.94 -9.83
CA PRO A 89 -8.56 3.44 -8.46
C PRO A 89 -7.57 2.71 -7.56
N PHE A 90 -6.88 3.43 -6.67
CA PHE A 90 -5.91 2.81 -5.75
C PHE A 90 -6.52 1.69 -4.89
N THR A 91 -7.83 1.77 -4.61
CA THR A 91 -8.61 0.76 -3.85
C THR A 91 -8.71 -0.59 -4.57
N ARG A 92 -8.61 -0.62 -5.90
CA ARG A 92 -8.73 -1.81 -6.74
C ARG A 92 -7.39 -2.30 -7.30
N LEU A 93 -6.28 -1.62 -6.97
CA LEU A 93 -4.96 -1.98 -7.49
C LEU A 93 -4.61 -3.47 -7.29
N PRO A 94 -4.76 -4.06 -6.09
CA PRO A 94 -4.42 -5.47 -5.93
C PRO A 94 -5.24 -6.39 -6.83
N ASP A 95 -6.51 -6.09 -7.05
CA ASP A 95 -7.40 -6.93 -7.85
C ASP A 95 -7.10 -6.84 -9.35
N GLU A 96 -6.78 -5.65 -9.85
CA GLU A 96 -6.30 -5.47 -11.23
C GLU A 96 -4.97 -6.20 -11.46
N ILE A 97 -4.07 -6.17 -10.48
CA ILE A 97 -2.80 -6.89 -10.56
C ILE A 97 -3.04 -8.41 -10.54
N LYS A 98 -3.92 -8.93 -9.67
CA LYS A 98 -4.30 -10.35 -9.67
C LYS A 98 -4.87 -10.78 -11.02
N LYS A 99 -5.84 -10.03 -11.56
CA LYS A 99 -6.46 -10.31 -12.86
C LYS A 99 -5.42 -10.37 -13.98
N LYS A 100 -4.44 -9.46 -13.98
CA LYS A 100 -3.34 -9.47 -14.95
C LYS A 100 -2.41 -10.68 -14.77
N MET A 101 -2.13 -11.09 -13.54
CA MET A 101 -1.32 -12.28 -13.25
C MET A 101 -2.02 -13.57 -13.68
N GLU A 102 -3.33 -13.66 -13.50
CA GLU A 102 -4.14 -14.78 -14.00
C GLU A 102 -4.11 -14.84 -15.54
N ALA A 103 -4.19 -13.69 -16.20
CA ALA A 103 -4.12 -13.60 -17.66
C ALA A 103 -2.73 -13.92 -18.23
N SER A 104 -1.64 -13.50 -17.58
CA SER A 104 -0.27 -13.76 -18.03
C SER A 104 0.28 -15.12 -17.59
N GLY A 105 -0.29 -15.72 -16.53
CA GLY A 105 0.24 -16.90 -15.86
C GLY A 105 1.50 -16.65 -15.03
N GLU A 106 1.96 -15.39 -14.94
CA GLU A 106 3.17 -14.99 -14.22
C GLU A 106 2.82 -14.40 -12.84
N PHE A 107 3.17 -15.12 -11.78
CA PHE A 107 2.98 -14.65 -10.41
C PHE A 107 4.14 -13.76 -9.95
N SER A 108 3.84 -12.68 -9.23
CA SER A 108 4.85 -11.86 -8.55
C SER A 108 4.36 -11.39 -7.18
N ALA A 109 4.94 -11.98 -6.13
CA ALA A 109 4.66 -11.58 -4.75
C ALA A 109 5.02 -10.10 -4.50
N ASP A 110 6.16 -9.65 -5.02
CA ASP A 110 6.61 -8.25 -4.93
C ASP A 110 5.56 -7.27 -5.47
N ARG A 111 5.05 -7.49 -6.69
CA ARG A 111 4.06 -6.58 -7.30
C ARG A 111 2.78 -6.48 -6.46
N LEU A 112 2.29 -7.60 -5.96
CA LEU A 112 1.11 -7.62 -5.09
C LEU A 112 1.37 -6.92 -3.76
N ALA A 113 2.49 -7.22 -3.10
CA ALA A 113 2.85 -6.60 -1.84
C ALA A 113 2.99 -5.07 -1.95
N TYR A 114 3.62 -4.56 -3.03
CA TYR A 114 3.65 -3.11 -3.29
C TYR A 114 2.27 -2.54 -3.59
N SER A 115 1.40 -3.27 -4.30
CA SER A 115 0.04 -2.81 -4.58
C SER A 115 -0.79 -2.65 -3.30
N TYR A 116 -0.67 -3.57 -2.33
CA TYR A 116 -1.30 -3.45 -1.02
C TYR A 116 -0.69 -2.31 -0.21
N LEU A 117 0.64 -2.17 -0.17
CA LEU A 117 1.29 -1.07 0.52
C LEU A 117 0.80 0.30 0.01
N TYR A 118 0.75 0.45 -1.32
CA TYR A 118 0.28 1.68 -1.95
C TYR A 118 -1.20 1.93 -1.64
N LYS A 119 -2.06 0.91 -1.82
CA LYS A 119 -3.48 0.96 -1.48
C LYS A 119 -3.69 1.43 -0.04
N HIS A 120 -3.00 0.83 0.93
CA HIS A 120 -3.19 1.16 2.35
C HIS A 120 -2.75 2.58 2.71
N ILE A 121 -1.65 3.06 2.12
CA ILE A 121 -1.23 4.46 2.29
C ILE A 121 -2.28 5.40 1.68
N ALA A 122 -2.72 5.13 0.46
CA ALA A 122 -3.69 5.97 -0.25
C ALA A 122 -5.06 6.02 0.44
N GLU A 123 -5.57 4.87 0.88
CA GLU A 123 -6.81 4.77 1.67
C GLU A 123 -6.73 5.57 2.96
N TRP A 124 -5.63 5.45 3.72
CA TRP A 124 -5.48 6.21 4.97
C TRP A 124 -5.42 7.72 4.75
N LEU A 125 -4.61 8.17 3.78
CA LEU A 125 -4.50 9.60 3.48
C LEU A 125 -5.82 10.18 2.96
N SER A 126 -6.58 9.38 2.21
CA SER A 126 -7.94 9.71 1.80
C SER A 126 -8.90 9.80 2.99
N GLU A 127 -8.90 8.83 3.91
CA GLU A 127 -9.73 8.83 5.13
C GLU A 127 -9.40 10.00 6.07
N MET A 128 -8.16 10.50 6.01
CA MET A 128 -7.72 11.68 6.75
C MET A 128 -8.07 13.00 6.06
N GLY A 129 -8.66 12.97 4.86
CA GLY A 129 -8.98 14.17 4.08
C GLY A 129 -7.74 14.91 3.59
N LEU A 130 -6.58 14.23 3.50
CA LEU A 130 -5.34 14.84 3.04
C LEU A 130 -5.20 14.85 1.52
N THR A 131 -5.84 13.88 0.86
CA THR A 131 -5.84 13.74 -0.60
C THR A 131 -7.21 13.98 -1.23
N ASP A 132 -8.27 14.18 -0.44
CA ASP A 132 -9.65 14.31 -0.92
C ASP A 132 -10.08 13.18 -1.87
N GLY A 133 -9.57 11.97 -1.60
CA GLY A 133 -9.81 10.81 -2.44
C GLY A 133 -8.89 10.68 -3.64
N ASN A 134 -8.02 11.64 -3.96
CA ASN A 134 -7.11 11.56 -5.11
C ASN A 134 -5.87 10.68 -4.84
N ASP A 135 -5.14 10.36 -5.91
CA ASP A 135 -3.85 9.69 -5.84
C ASP A 135 -2.85 10.48 -4.96
N PRO A 136 -2.19 9.85 -3.97
CA PRO A 136 -1.27 10.54 -3.07
C PRO A 136 -0.04 11.12 -3.74
N LEU A 137 0.49 10.49 -4.80
CA LEU A 137 1.67 10.99 -5.50
C LEU A 137 1.33 12.26 -6.28
N LYS A 138 0.22 12.24 -7.02
CA LYS A 138 -0.31 13.40 -7.72
C LYS A 138 -0.61 14.53 -6.75
N THR A 139 -1.31 14.21 -5.66
CA THR A 139 -1.61 15.17 -4.58
C THR A 139 -0.33 15.81 -4.04
N TYR A 140 0.69 15.00 -3.73
CA TYR A 140 1.97 15.49 -3.23
C TYR A 140 2.68 16.42 -4.22
N ALA A 141 2.58 16.15 -5.52
CA ALA A 141 3.22 16.95 -6.57
C ALA A 141 2.51 18.29 -6.81
N GLU A 142 1.21 18.38 -6.54
CA GLU A 142 0.39 19.57 -6.81
C GLU A 142 0.25 20.50 -5.58
N LYS A 143 0.33 19.94 -4.37
CA LYS A 143 0.12 20.67 -3.12
C LYS A 143 1.32 21.50 -2.68
N ASN A 144 1.07 22.45 -1.77
CA ASN A 144 2.11 23.32 -1.23
C ASN A 144 3.00 22.58 -0.20
N ALA A 145 4.13 23.20 0.17
CA ALA A 145 5.11 22.60 1.07
C ALA A 145 4.56 22.17 2.44
N LEU A 146 3.62 22.93 3.03
CA LEU A 146 3.04 22.59 4.32
C LEU A 146 2.18 21.33 4.22
N GLU A 147 1.37 21.23 3.17
CA GLU A 147 0.56 20.04 2.93
C GLU A 147 1.42 18.81 2.63
N ALA A 148 2.49 18.97 1.85
CA ALA A 148 3.46 17.90 1.59
C ALA A 148 4.12 17.38 2.89
N ILE A 149 4.40 18.26 3.85
CA ILE A 149 4.88 17.88 5.19
C ILE A 149 3.80 17.09 5.94
N LEU A 150 2.55 17.56 5.96
CA LEU A 150 1.45 16.86 6.63
C LEU A 150 1.21 15.46 6.06
N LEU A 151 1.23 15.30 4.73
CA LEU A 151 1.14 13.99 4.07
C LEU A 151 2.30 13.07 4.51
N THR A 152 3.51 13.63 4.61
CA THR A 152 4.72 12.88 4.98
C THR A 152 4.65 12.40 6.43
N GLU A 153 4.33 13.28 7.37
CA GLU A 153 4.22 12.95 8.79
C GLU A 153 3.11 11.92 9.05
N GLU A 154 1.94 12.10 8.43
CA GLU A 154 0.82 11.17 8.59
C GLU A 154 1.13 9.79 7.99
N THR A 155 1.80 9.75 6.82
CA THR A 155 2.23 8.49 6.22
C THR A 155 3.22 7.75 7.11
N ILE A 156 4.21 8.45 7.69
CA ILE A 156 5.18 7.83 8.61
C ILE A 156 4.48 7.32 9.88
N ALA A 157 3.54 8.08 10.44
CA ALA A 157 2.78 7.68 11.61
C ALA A 157 1.96 6.39 11.36
N LEU A 158 1.29 6.30 10.21
CA LEU A 158 0.62 5.08 9.77
C LEU A 158 1.60 3.91 9.61
N LEU A 159 2.70 4.12 8.88
CA LEU A 159 3.66 3.05 8.58
C LEU A 159 4.29 2.47 9.85
N ASN A 160 4.47 3.27 10.90
CA ASN A 160 4.94 2.77 12.19
C ASN A 160 3.94 1.78 12.83
N TRP A 161 2.64 2.00 12.67
CA TRP A 161 1.59 1.07 13.12
C TRP A 161 1.51 -0.17 12.22
N LEU A 162 1.52 0.02 10.89
CA LEU A 162 1.56 -1.09 9.93
C LEU A 162 2.75 -2.02 10.18
N ARG A 163 3.93 -1.45 10.45
CA ARG A 163 5.13 -2.20 10.80
C ARG A 163 4.92 -3.07 12.04
N ARG A 164 4.38 -2.51 13.13
CA ARG A 164 4.15 -3.24 14.39
C ARG A 164 3.21 -4.43 14.19
N PHE A 165 2.12 -4.23 13.47
CA PHE A 165 1.18 -5.33 13.19
C PHE A 165 1.74 -6.33 12.20
N ALA A 166 2.45 -5.89 11.16
CA ALA A 166 3.10 -6.80 10.21
C ALA A 166 4.15 -7.68 10.89
N ASP A 167 4.94 -7.14 11.82
CA ASP A 167 5.88 -7.93 12.62
C ASP A 167 5.16 -8.96 13.51
N ALA A 168 3.96 -8.66 14.00
CA ALA A 168 3.20 -9.55 14.87
C ALA A 168 2.37 -10.61 14.11
N MET A 169 1.94 -10.31 12.88
CA MET A 169 0.91 -11.10 12.17
C MET A 169 1.43 -11.80 10.91
N LEU A 170 2.53 -11.35 10.32
CA LEU A 170 3.06 -11.87 9.05
C LEU A 170 4.37 -12.62 9.28
N LYS A 171 4.59 -13.69 8.52
CA LYS A 171 5.82 -14.49 8.58
C LYS A 171 6.99 -13.76 7.93
N GLU A 172 8.20 -14.06 8.40
CA GLU A 172 9.44 -13.60 7.79
C GLU A 172 9.87 -14.54 6.65
N ASP A 173 10.58 -14.00 5.65
CA ASP A 173 11.11 -14.81 4.54
C ASP A 173 12.26 -15.68 5.07
N GLU A 174 12.07 -16.99 5.08
CA GLU A 174 13.11 -17.96 5.50
C GLU A 174 14.34 -17.98 4.58
N THR A 175 14.29 -17.32 3.41
CA THR A 175 15.38 -17.25 2.42
C THR A 175 16.41 -16.15 2.66
N SER A 176 16.38 -15.44 3.79
CA SER A 176 17.30 -14.31 4.05
C SER A 176 18.43 -14.64 5.04
N GLY A 177 18.64 -15.92 5.35
CA GLY A 177 19.72 -16.40 6.20
C GLY A 177 20.51 -17.51 5.51
N ASP A 178 21.44 -17.12 4.64
CA ASP A 178 22.65 -17.90 4.28
C ASP A 178 23.75 -16.93 3.82
#